data_AF-A0A9D1NBH6-F1
#
_entry.id   AF-A0A9D1NBH6-F1
#
_cell.length_a   1.000
_cell.length_b   1.000
_cell.length_c   1.000
_cell.angle_alpha   90.00
_cell.angle_beta   90.00
_cell.angle_gamma   90.00
#
_symmetry.space_group_name_H-M   'P 1'
#
loop_
_entity.id
_entity.type
_entity.pdbx_description
1 polymer ?
#
loop_
_entity_poly.entity_id
_entity_poly.type
_entity_poly.pdbx_seq_one_letter_code
_entity_poly.pdbx_strand_id
1 'polypeptide(L)'
;MPPKIRISKEEIGRQAFELVRRQGIDALTAKSLARALNCSTQPIFWWFGTMQEVTDCVIRQAKNLFAEYVRRSDADSHAFKAIGLNYIAFAKDEKELFKLLFMRRRADAADTPDIVNSEENSPFILEAVRAESGLSEDDAKRVFRELWLFSHGIATMIATATADFGDRAIRQMLSDVYRGVLLHIESTGDRSDRR
;
A
#
# COMPACT_ATOMS: atom_id res chain seq x y z
N MET A 1 -7.99 -4.09 47.40
CA MET A 1 -8.66 -4.20 46.08
C MET A 1 -7.62 -4.62 45.06
N PRO A 2 -7.84 -5.65 44.22
CA PRO A 2 -6.87 -6.00 43.19
C PRO A 2 -6.98 -5.00 42.03
N PRO A 3 -5.86 -4.61 41.40
CA PRO A 3 -5.86 -3.55 40.41
C PRO A 3 -6.55 -4.06 39.14
N LYS A 4 -7.62 -3.39 38.69
CA LYS A 4 -8.16 -3.60 37.34
C LYS A 4 -7.17 -2.99 36.36
N ILE A 5 -6.21 -3.78 35.89
CA ILE A 5 -5.44 -3.41 34.69
C ILE A 5 -6.45 -3.37 33.54
N ARG A 6 -6.93 -2.16 33.24
CA ARG A 6 -7.81 -1.87 32.10
C ARG A 6 -6.92 -1.82 30.87
N ILE A 7 -6.84 -2.92 30.13
CA ILE A 7 -6.26 -2.91 28.79
C ILE A 7 -6.98 -1.82 27.98
N SER A 8 -6.22 -0.90 27.41
CA SER A 8 -6.78 0.23 26.66
C SER A 8 -7.17 -0.18 25.24
N LYS A 9 -7.99 0.63 24.59
CA LYS A 9 -8.39 0.42 23.18
C LYS A 9 -7.18 0.44 22.25
N GLU A 10 -6.21 1.32 22.54
CA GLU A 10 -4.97 1.49 21.79
C GLU A 10 -4.09 0.25 21.90
N GLU A 11 -3.95 -0.32 23.09
CA GLU A 11 -3.16 -1.55 23.29
C GLU A 11 -3.77 -2.75 22.55
N ILE A 12 -5.09 -2.90 22.57
CA ILE A 12 -5.78 -3.94 21.79
C ILE A 12 -5.54 -3.72 20.30
N GLY A 13 -5.68 -2.48 19.81
CA GLY A 13 -5.45 -2.14 18.41
C GLY A 13 -4.01 -2.42 17.96
N ARG A 14 -3.03 -2.08 18.80
CA ARG A 14 -1.60 -2.32 18.54
C ARG A 14 -1.27 -3.81 18.48
N GLN A 15 -1.80 -4.60 19.41
CA GLN A 15 -1.58 -6.05 19.44
C GLN A 15 -2.28 -6.76 18.28
N ALA A 16 -3.48 -6.32 17.90
CA ALA A 16 -4.17 -6.81 16.71
C ALA A 16 -3.36 -6.51 15.44
N PHE A 17 -2.80 -5.29 15.34
CA PHE A 17 -1.95 -4.90 14.22
C PHE A 17 -0.70 -5.77 14.12
N GLU A 18 0.04 -5.93 15.22
CA GLU A 18 1.24 -6.77 15.26
C GLU A 18 0.96 -8.25 14.97
N LEU A 19 -0.18 -8.76 15.43
CA LEU A 19 -0.61 -10.13 15.14
C LEU A 19 -0.82 -10.33 13.63
N VAL A 20 -1.56 -9.42 12.98
CA VAL A 20 -1.82 -9.49 11.54
C VAL A 20 -0.54 -9.27 10.73
N ARG A 21 0.30 -8.31 11.14
CA ARG A 21 1.58 -8.03 10.49
C ARG A 21 2.49 -9.25 10.42
N ARG A 22 2.46 -10.11 11.45
CA ARG A 22 3.32 -11.30 11.55
C ARG A 22 2.70 -12.57 10.98
N GLN A 23 1.39 -12.76 11.14
CA GLN A 23 0.73 -14.04 10.91
C GLN A 23 -0.41 -13.99 9.88
N GLY A 24 -0.71 -12.81 9.34
CA GLY A 24 -1.80 -12.63 8.39
C GLY A 24 -3.14 -12.37 9.07
N ILE A 25 -4.11 -11.95 8.26
CA ILE A 25 -5.44 -11.56 8.74
C ILE A 25 -6.22 -12.74 9.33
N ASP A 26 -6.00 -13.95 8.83
CA ASP A 26 -6.69 -15.16 9.30
C ASP A 26 -6.32 -15.51 10.76
N ALA A 27 -5.17 -15.03 11.23
CA ALA A 27 -4.76 -15.18 12.62
C ALA A 27 -5.53 -14.24 13.57
N LEU A 28 -6.22 -13.21 13.07
CA LEU A 28 -6.93 -12.24 13.88
C LEU A 28 -8.30 -12.79 14.33
N THR A 29 -8.29 -13.44 15.49
CA THR A 29 -9.49 -13.94 16.15
C THR A 29 -9.57 -13.39 17.57
N ALA A 30 -10.76 -13.35 18.17
CA ALA A 30 -10.91 -12.93 19.56
C ALA A 30 -10.01 -13.75 20.50
N LYS A 31 -9.87 -15.06 20.24
CA LYS A 31 -9.07 -15.98 21.08
C LYS A 31 -7.57 -15.73 20.94
N SER A 32 -7.05 -15.57 19.73
CA SER A 32 -5.63 -15.31 19.50
C SER A 32 -5.24 -13.93 20.01
N LEU A 33 -6.08 -12.91 19.80
CA LEU A 33 -5.86 -11.57 20.32
C LEU A 33 -5.89 -11.53 21.86
N ALA A 34 -6.86 -12.19 22.49
CA ALA A 34 -6.95 -12.31 23.95
C ALA A 34 -5.71 -13.02 24.54
N ARG A 35 -5.22 -14.06 23.86
CA ARG A 35 -3.97 -14.74 24.24
C ARG A 35 -2.77 -13.80 24.13
N ALA A 36 -2.65 -13.03 23.06
CA ALA A 36 -1.56 -12.05 22.89
C ALA A 36 -1.59 -10.95 23.97
N LEU A 37 -2.78 -10.56 24.41
CA LEU A 37 -3.02 -9.58 25.47
C LEU A 37 -2.97 -10.16 26.90
N ASN A 38 -2.79 -11.48 27.04
CA ASN A 38 -2.86 -12.20 28.31
C ASN A 38 -4.16 -11.91 29.10
N CYS A 39 -5.31 -11.91 28.43
CA CYS A 39 -6.61 -11.65 29.03
C CYS A 39 -7.70 -12.61 28.52
N SER A 40 -8.92 -12.50 29.05
CA SER A 40 -10.10 -13.12 28.44
C SER A 40 -10.51 -12.37 27.17
N THR A 41 -11.48 -12.88 26.41
CA THR A 41 -11.98 -12.19 25.21
C THR A 41 -12.85 -10.98 25.54
N GLN A 42 -13.43 -10.92 26.74
CA GLN A 42 -14.43 -9.92 27.10
C GLN A 42 -13.91 -8.47 27.10
N PRO A 43 -12.68 -8.15 27.56
CA PRO A 43 -12.09 -6.82 27.43
C PRO A 43 -11.98 -6.31 25.99
N ILE A 44 -11.82 -7.19 25.00
CA ILE A 44 -11.78 -6.78 23.58
C ILE A 44 -13.15 -6.23 23.18
N PHE A 45 -14.22 -6.96 23.54
CA PHE A 45 -15.59 -6.61 23.19
C PHE A 45 -16.15 -5.42 23.97
N TRP A 46 -15.49 -4.99 25.05
CA TRP A 46 -15.81 -3.71 25.70
C TRP A 46 -15.39 -2.49 24.87
N TRP A 47 -14.34 -2.62 24.07
CA TRP A 47 -13.77 -1.52 23.28
C TRP A 47 -14.11 -1.57 21.79
N PHE A 48 -14.31 -2.78 21.27
CA PHE A 48 -14.68 -3.08 19.88
C PHE A 48 -15.94 -3.95 19.89
N GLY A 49 -17.06 -3.42 19.43
CA GLY A 49 -18.34 -4.14 19.46
C GLY A 49 -18.30 -5.46 18.68
N THR A 50 -17.42 -5.56 17.68
CA THR A 50 -17.24 -6.75 16.85
C THR A 50 -15.78 -6.96 16.44
N MET A 51 -15.44 -8.16 15.95
CA MET A 51 -14.14 -8.42 15.32
C MET A 51 -13.95 -7.66 14.00
N GLN A 52 -15.04 -7.22 13.36
CA GLN A 52 -14.97 -6.35 12.20
C GLN A 52 -14.38 -4.99 12.59
N GLU A 53 -14.82 -4.38 13.70
CA GLU A 53 -14.26 -3.12 14.19
C GLU A 53 -12.77 -3.23 14.55
N VAL A 54 -12.33 -4.39 15.06
CA VAL A 54 -10.89 -4.67 15.30
C VAL A 54 -10.16 -4.73 13.96
N THR A 55 -10.72 -5.42 12.97
CA THR A 55 -10.16 -5.52 11.61
C THR A 55 -10.03 -4.13 10.96
N ASP A 56 -11.04 -3.28 11.07
CA ASP A 56 -11.03 -1.92 10.53
C ASP A 56 -9.98 -1.05 11.23
N CYS A 57 -9.75 -1.26 12.53
CA CYS A 57 -8.66 -0.62 13.27
C CYS A 57 -7.29 -1.05 12.74
N VAL A 58 -7.09 -2.34 12.42
CA VAL A 58 -5.86 -2.83 11.81
C VAL A 58 -5.68 -2.28 10.39
N ILE A 59 -6.73 -2.26 9.57
CA ILE A 59 -6.68 -1.71 8.20
C ILE A 59 -6.28 -0.23 8.23
N ARG A 60 -6.83 0.57 9.15
CA ARG A 60 -6.43 1.99 9.30
C ARG A 60 -4.95 2.14 9.67
N GLN A 61 -4.46 1.35 10.63
CA GLN A 61 -3.03 1.37 11.00
C GLN A 61 -2.14 0.94 9.82
N ALA A 62 -2.55 -0.08 9.07
CA ALA A 62 -1.83 -0.54 7.88
C ALA A 62 -1.81 0.52 6.77
N LYS A 63 -2.92 1.23 6.53
CA LYS A 63 -2.98 2.35 5.60
C LYS A 63 -2.04 3.49 6.01
N ASN A 64 -2.00 3.83 7.30
CA ASN A 64 -1.09 4.85 7.82
C ASN A 64 0.38 4.47 7.58
N LEU A 65 0.76 3.24 7.92
CA LEU A 65 2.11 2.75 7.66
C LEU A 65 2.44 2.76 6.16
N PHE A 66 1.52 2.30 5.31
CA PHE A 66 1.70 2.35 3.86
C PHE A 66 1.90 3.79 3.36
N ALA A 67 1.15 4.76 3.88
CA ALA A 67 1.31 6.16 3.53
C ALA A 67 2.68 6.72 3.94
N GLU A 68 3.27 6.24 5.04
CA GLU A 68 4.65 6.57 5.41
C GLU A 68 5.66 6.02 4.40
N TYR A 69 5.49 4.79 3.90
CA TYR A 69 6.35 4.23 2.86
C TYR A 69 6.29 5.06 1.57
N VAL A 70 5.08 5.36 1.07
CA VAL A 70 4.90 6.09 -0.20
C VAL A 70 5.53 7.49 -0.15
N ARG A 71 5.52 8.15 1.01
CA ARG A 71 6.10 9.49 1.20
C ARG A 71 7.62 9.51 1.37
N ARG A 72 8.31 8.36 1.45
CA ARG A 72 9.77 8.34 1.52
C ARG A 72 10.35 8.92 0.22
N SER A 73 11.19 9.95 0.32
CA SER A 73 11.93 10.42 -0.84
C SER A 73 13.09 9.46 -1.15
N ASP A 74 13.39 9.28 -2.44
CA ASP A 74 14.61 8.65 -2.91
C ASP A 74 15.37 9.73 -3.68
N ALA A 75 16.46 10.25 -3.10
CA ALA A 75 17.23 11.35 -3.67
C ALA A 75 17.86 11.00 -5.03
N ASP A 76 18.00 9.70 -5.33
CA ASP A 76 18.65 9.20 -6.53
C ASP A 76 17.65 8.79 -7.62
N SER A 77 16.35 9.10 -7.44
CA SER A 77 15.29 8.69 -8.36
C SER A 77 14.26 9.79 -8.59
N HIS A 78 13.76 9.85 -9.82
CA HIS A 78 12.54 10.57 -10.18
C HIS A 78 11.41 10.24 -9.19
N ALA A 79 10.60 11.23 -8.84
CA ALA A 79 9.57 11.09 -7.82
C ALA A 79 8.61 9.89 -8.08
N PHE A 80 8.25 9.61 -9.34
CA PHE A 80 7.45 8.42 -9.71
C PHE A 80 8.13 7.11 -9.43
N LYS A 81 9.41 7.04 -9.76
CA LYS A 81 10.21 5.85 -9.54
C LYS A 81 10.36 5.61 -8.03
N ALA A 82 10.56 6.66 -7.24
CA ALA A 82 10.59 6.56 -5.79
C ALA A 82 9.28 5.97 -5.24
N ILE A 83 8.13 6.42 -5.72
CA ILE A 83 6.82 5.87 -5.33
C ILE A 83 6.72 4.38 -5.65
N GLY A 84 7.08 3.96 -6.87
CA GLY A 84 7.07 2.54 -7.26
C GLY A 84 8.00 1.68 -6.41
N LEU A 85 9.21 2.18 -6.12
CA LEU A 85 10.18 1.51 -5.25
C LEU A 85 9.66 1.36 -3.83
N ASN A 86 9.09 2.41 -3.26
CA ASN A 86 8.51 2.39 -1.92
C ASN A 86 7.31 1.45 -1.81
N TYR A 87 6.47 1.40 -2.85
CA TYR A 87 5.35 0.47 -2.94
C TYR A 87 5.83 -0.99 -2.90
N ILE A 88 6.87 -1.31 -3.67
CA ILE A 88 7.47 -2.65 -3.69
C ILE A 88 8.19 -2.96 -2.37
N ALA A 89 8.87 -1.98 -1.76
CA ALA A 89 9.50 -2.13 -0.46
C ALA A 89 8.48 -2.48 0.62
N PHE A 90 7.31 -1.83 0.64
CA PHE A 90 6.24 -2.19 1.56
C PHE A 90 5.77 -3.65 1.38
N ALA A 91 5.69 -4.14 0.14
CA ALA A 91 5.35 -5.54 -0.11
C ALA A 91 6.43 -6.52 0.36
N LYS A 92 7.70 -6.12 0.30
CA LYS A 92 8.85 -6.91 0.75
C LYS A 92 8.92 -6.98 2.28
N ASP A 93 8.77 -5.82 2.92
CA ASP A 93 8.95 -5.63 4.37
C ASP A 93 7.70 -6.05 5.16
N GLU A 94 6.51 -5.82 4.60
CA GLU A 94 5.21 -5.95 5.28
C GLU A 94 4.23 -6.86 4.53
N LYS A 95 4.70 -8.05 4.12
CA LYS A 95 3.97 -9.00 3.24
C LYS A 95 2.51 -9.23 3.62
N GLU A 96 2.23 -9.46 4.92
CA GLU A 96 0.87 -9.71 5.40
C GLU A 96 -0.02 -8.46 5.34
N LEU A 97 0.55 -7.28 5.60
CA LEU A 97 -0.17 -6.01 5.48
C LEU A 97 -0.40 -5.65 4.02
N PHE A 98 0.56 -5.93 3.13
CA PHE A 98 0.38 -5.78 1.69
C PHE A 98 -0.78 -6.65 1.19
N LYS A 99 -0.80 -7.93 1.57
CA LYS A 99 -1.91 -8.83 1.23
C LYS A 99 -3.23 -8.32 1.78
N LEU A 100 -3.26 -7.86 3.04
CA LEU A 100 -4.43 -7.27 3.68
C LEU A 100 -4.99 -6.08 2.88
N LEU A 101 -4.12 -5.17 2.45
CA LEU A 101 -4.53 -3.94 1.80
C LEU A 101 -4.90 -4.14 0.32
N PHE A 102 -4.14 -4.95 -0.42
CA PHE A 102 -4.19 -4.96 -1.89
C PHE A 102 -4.60 -6.29 -2.52
N MET A 103 -4.65 -7.38 -1.77
CA MET A 103 -4.92 -8.73 -2.31
C MET A 103 -6.18 -9.40 -1.76
N ARG A 104 -7.03 -8.64 -1.05
CA ARG A 104 -8.31 -9.14 -0.55
C ARG A 104 -9.46 -8.69 -1.44
N ARG A 105 -10.44 -9.58 -1.60
CA ARG A 105 -11.74 -9.20 -2.14
C ARG A 105 -12.39 -8.21 -1.18
N ARG A 106 -12.70 -7.01 -1.66
CA ARG A 106 -13.47 -6.02 -0.92
C ARG A 106 -14.96 -6.33 -1.07
N ALA A 107 -15.74 -6.12 -0.01
CA ALA A 107 -17.16 -6.42 -0.02
C ALA A 107 -17.92 -5.49 -0.97
N ASP A 108 -17.52 -4.22 -0.99
CA ASP A 108 -18.19 -3.18 -1.77
C ASP A 108 -17.29 -2.64 -2.90
N ALA A 109 -17.89 -2.40 -4.07
CA ALA A 109 -17.19 -1.81 -5.20
C ALA A 109 -16.67 -0.39 -4.89
N ALA A 110 -17.40 0.37 -4.06
CA ALA A 110 -17.00 1.69 -3.57
C ALA A 110 -15.76 1.66 -2.68
N ASP A 111 -15.47 0.51 -2.05
CA ASP A 111 -14.24 0.32 -1.29
C ASP A 111 -13.07 -0.03 -2.20
N THR A 112 -13.26 -0.34 -3.48
CA THR A 112 -12.13 -0.58 -4.40
C THR A 112 -11.45 0.77 -4.64
N PRO A 113 -10.17 0.95 -4.27
CA PRO A 113 -9.55 2.24 -4.46
C PRO A 113 -9.43 2.46 -5.96
N ASP A 114 -9.98 3.56 -6.46
CA ASP A 114 -9.62 4.03 -7.79
C ASP A 114 -8.19 4.54 -7.69
N ILE A 115 -7.21 3.69 -7.98
CA ILE A 115 -5.82 4.03 -7.69
C ILE A 115 -5.35 5.20 -8.56
N VAL A 116 -5.94 5.37 -9.75
CA VAL A 116 -5.61 6.45 -10.70
C VAL A 116 -6.34 7.74 -10.34
N ASN A 117 -7.60 7.67 -9.92
CA ASN A 117 -8.44 8.85 -9.66
C ASN A 117 -8.79 9.08 -8.17
N SER A 118 -8.21 8.33 -7.24
CA SER A 118 -8.47 8.52 -5.80
C SER A 118 -7.93 9.87 -5.33
N GLU A 119 -8.82 10.64 -4.70
CA GLU A 119 -8.51 11.98 -4.19
C GLU A 119 -7.36 12.00 -3.18
N GLU A 120 -7.07 10.88 -2.50
CA GLU A 120 -6.03 10.78 -1.47
C GLU A 120 -4.58 10.72 -2.02
N ASN A 121 -4.35 10.10 -3.18
CA ASN A 121 -2.99 9.86 -3.69
C ASN A 121 -2.70 10.53 -5.04
N SER A 122 -3.74 10.81 -5.83
CA SER A 122 -3.58 11.38 -7.17
C SER A 122 -2.89 12.77 -7.17
N PRO A 123 -3.13 13.70 -6.21
CA PRO A 123 -2.54 15.05 -6.27
C PRO A 123 -1.01 15.10 -6.17
N PHE A 124 -0.42 14.43 -5.16
CA PHE A 124 1.04 14.42 -4.94
C PHE A 124 1.78 13.79 -6.13
N ILE A 125 1.18 12.72 -6.66
CA ILE A 125 1.70 11.96 -7.77
C ILE A 125 1.56 12.77 -9.07
N LEU A 126 0.42 13.40 -9.33
CA LEU A 126 0.28 14.24 -10.53
C LEU A 126 1.19 15.48 -10.49
N GLU A 127 1.37 16.07 -9.30
CA GLU A 127 2.25 17.22 -9.12
C GLU A 127 3.71 16.87 -9.41
N ALA A 128 4.19 15.74 -8.90
CA ALA A 128 5.54 15.29 -9.18
C ALA A 128 5.74 15.00 -10.69
N VAL A 129 4.73 14.52 -11.45
CA VAL A 129 4.91 14.20 -12.89
C VAL A 129 5.05 15.50 -13.64
N ARG A 130 4.15 16.44 -13.34
CA ARG A 130 4.12 17.77 -13.94
C ARG A 130 5.44 18.51 -13.71
N ALA A 131 5.98 18.44 -12.49
CA ALA A 131 7.22 19.12 -12.13
C ALA A 131 8.44 18.61 -12.91
N GLU A 132 8.50 17.33 -13.25
CA GLU A 132 9.71 16.71 -13.84
C GLU A 132 9.68 16.58 -15.36
N SER A 133 8.51 16.58 -16.01
CA SER A 133 8.39 16.08 -17.39
C SER A 133 7.68 16.99 -18.39
N GLY A 134 7.02 18.07 -17.94
CA GLY A 134 6.24 18.95 -18.83
C GLY A 134 5.03 18.25 -19.49
N LEU A 135 4.66 17.05 -19.04
CA LEU A 135 3.56 16.27 -19.58
C LEU A 135 2.20 16.91 -19.31
N SER A 136 1.25 16.62 -20.20
CA SER A 136 -0.17 16.90 -19.97
C SER A 136 -0.70 16.12 -18.76
N GLU A 137 -1.85 16.54 -18.21
CA GLU A 137 -2.49 15.79 -17.11
C GLU A 137 -2.80 14.35 -17.49
N ASP A 138 -3.27 14.13 -18.71
CA ASP A 138 -3.68 12.82 -19.19
C ASP A 138 -2.48 11.90 -19.41
N ASP A 139 -1.37 12.44 -19.92
CA ASP A 139 -0.11 11.70 -20.06
C ASP A 139 0.50 11.36 -18.70
N ALA A 140 0.43 12.29 -17.74
CA ALA A 140 0.85 12.03 -16.37
C ALA A 140 0.05 10.90 -15.71
N LYS A 141 -1.29 10.92 -15.86
CA LYS A 141 -2.17 9.84 -15.40
C LYS A 141 -1.85 8.50 -16.08
N ARG A 142 -1.50 8.53 -17.37
CA ARG A 142 -1.10 7.34 -18.12
C ARG A 142 0.19 6.73 -17.57
N VAL A 143 1.24 7.53 -17.42
CA VAL A 143 2.53 7.09 -16.87
C VAL A 143 2.32 6.47 -15.48
N PHE A 144 1.57 7.17 -14.62
CA PHE A 144 1.28 6.69 -13.28
C PHE A 144 0.57 5.33 -13.27
N ARG A 145 -0.50 5.18 -14.08
CA ARG A 145 -1.27 3.93 -14.15
C ARG A 145 -0.39 2.75 -14.57
N GLU A 146 0.42 2.92 -15.62
CA GLU A 146 1.24 1.83 -16.16
C GLU A 146 2.35 1.43 -15.18
N LEU A 147 3.03 2.41 -14.56
CA LEU A 147 4.02 2.14 -13.52
C LEU A 147 3.42 1.50 -12.27
N TRP A 148 2.23 1.94 -11.85
CA TRP A 148 1.56 1.37 -10.70
C TRP A 148 1.20 -0.10 -10.95
N LEU A 149 0.58 -0.41 -12.10
CA LEU A 149 0.24 -1.80 -12.47
C LEU A 149 1.48 -2.69 -12.50
N PHE A 150 2.57 -2.20 -13.08
CA PHE A 150 3.84 -2.92 -13.15
C PHE A 150 4.43 -3.16 -11.74
N SER A 151 4.46 -2.12 -10.91
CA SER A 151 4.94 -2.20 -9.52
C SER A 151 4.09 -3.15 -8.69
N HIS A 152 2.77 -3.13 -8.89
CA HIS A 152 1.83 -4.04 -8.22
C HIS A 152 2.04 -5.50 -8.62
N GLY A 153 2.38 -5.77 -9.89
CA GLY A 153 2.79 -7.10 -10.35
C GLY A 153 4.04 -7.61 -9.61
N ILE A 154 5.10 -6.79 -9.55
CA ILE A 154 6.33 -7.12 -8.80
C ILE A 154 6.03 -7.36 -7.31
N ALA A 155 5.33 -6.41 -6.69
CA ALA A 155 4.95 -6.46 -5.28
C ALA A 155 4.14 -7.71 -4.94
N THR A 156 3.18 -8.08 -5.79
CA THR A 156 2.38 -9.30 -5.62
C THR A 156 3.25 -10.54 -5.67
N MET A 157 4.12 -10.67 -6.68
CA MET A 157 5.03 -11.83 -6.80
C MET A 157 5.95 -11.96 -5.58
N ILE A 158 6.41 -10.84 -5.01
CA ILE A 158 7.24 -10.83 -3.78
C ILE A 158 6.40 -11.22 -2.56
N ALA A 159 5.21 -10.63 -2.39
CA ALA A 159 4.35 -10.86 -1.23
C ALA A 159 3.83 -12.31 -1.16
N THR A 160 3.69 -12.97 -2.30
CA THR A 160 3.32 -14.40 -2.39
C THR A 160 4.51 -15.34 -2.47
N ALA A 161 5.74 -14.83 -2.38
CA ALA A 161 6.98 -15.60 -2.55
C ALA A 161 7.07 -16.37 -3.88
N THR A 162 6.39 -15.88 -4.92
CA THR A 162 6.48 -16.42 -6.29
C THR A 162 7.82 -16.05 -6.94
N ALA A 163 8.37 -14.89 -6.59
CA ALA A 163 9.66 -14.43 -7.07
C ALA A 163 10.39 -13.60 -6.01
N ASP A 164 11.72 -13.60 -6.08
CA ASP A 164 12.60 -12.73 -5.29
C ASP A 164 13.48 -11.93 -6.24
N PHE A 165 13.13 -10.64 -6.42
CA PHE A 165 13.87 -9.73 -7.28
C PHE A 165 14.83 -8.89 -6.43
N GLY A 166 16.10 -8.85 -6.81
CA GLY A 166 17.06 -7.96 -6.18
C GLY A 166 16.76 -6.49 -6.46
N ASP A 167 17.08 -5.60 -5.52
CA ASP A 167 16.76 -4.18 -5.58
C ASP A 167 17.30 -3.50 -6.85
N ARG A 168 18.50 -3.90 -7.31
CA ARG A 168 19.08 -3.42 -8.57
C ARG A 168 18.23 -3.78 -9.78
N ALA A 169 17.70 -5.00 -9.84
CA ALA A 169 16.85 -5.46 -10.93
C ALA A 169 15.51 -4.72 -10.92
N ILE A 170 14.89 -4.54 -9.74
CA ILE A 170 13.65 -3.77 -9.58
C ILE A 170 13.85 -2.33 -10.08
N ARG A 171 14.93 -1.66 -9.65
CA ARG A 171 15.27 -0.30 -10.08
C ARG A 171 15.46 -0.20 -11.59
N GLN A 172 16.07 -1.20 -12.22
CA GLN A 172 16.27 -1.24 -13.67
C GLN A 172 14.94 -1.41 -14.40
N MET A 173 14.15 -2.43 -14.03
CA MET A 173 12.85 -2.69 -14.65
C MET A 173 11.90 -1.50 -14.57
N LEU A 174 11.83 -0.82 -13.42
CA LEU A 174 11.03 0.40 -13.28
C LEU A 174 11.52 1.53 -14.19
N SER A 175 12.84 1.68 -14.35
CA SER A 175 13.41 2.66 -15.29
C SER A 175 13.10 2.32 -16.74
N ASP A 176 13.16 1.05 -17.11
CA ASP A 176 12.88 0.59 -18.47
C ASP A 176 11.42 0.85 -18.84
N VAL A 177 10.49 0.49 -17.95
CA VAL A 177 9.06 0.78 -18.15
C VAL A 177 8.80 2.28 -18.23
N TYR A 178 9.31 3.07 -17.28
CA TYR A 178 9.11 4.52 -17.28
C TYR A 178 9.57 5.17 -18.59
N ARG A 179 10.81 4.87 -19.03
CA ARG A 179 11.37 5.40 -20.28
C ARG A 179 10.58 4.92 -21.50
N GLY A 180 10.16 3.65 -21.52
CA GLY A 180 9.36 3.10 -22.60
C GLY A 180 8.03 3.83 -22.77
N VAL A 181 7.34 4.14 -21.67
CA VAL A 181 6.08 4.90 -21.71
C VAL A 181 6.31 6.33 -22.20
N LEU A 182 7.35 7.02 -21.72
CA LEU A 182 7.68 8.37 -22.18
C LEU A 182 7.96 8.43 -23.68
N LEU A 183 8.84 7.56 -24.18
CA LEU A 183 9.16 7.48 -25.61
C LEU A 183 7.91 7.19 -26.45
N HIS A 184 7.00 6.35 -25.94
CA HIS A 184 5.75 6.09 -26.63
C HIS A 184 4.88 7.35 -26.70
N ILE A 185 4.69 8.06 -25.59
CA ILE A 185 3.91 9.31 -25.53
C ILE A 185 4.47 10.35 -26.52
N GLU A 186 5.78 10.60 -26.52
CA GLU A 186 6.46 11.52 -27.44
C GLU A 186 6.21 11.14 -28.90
N SER A 187 6.36 9.85 -29.24
CA SER A 187 6.17 9.37 -30.61
C SER A 187 4.72 9.48 -31.12
N THR A 188 3.74 9.51 -30.21
CA THR A 188 2.32 9.67 -30.53
C THR A 188 1.84 11.12 -30.50
N GLY A 189 2.43 11.96 -29.65
CA GLY A 189 2.14 13.40 -29.56
C GLY A 189 2.62 14.16 -30.80
N ASP A 190 3.80 13.84 -31.34
CA ASP A 190 4.33 14.48 -32.57
C ASP A 190 3.54 14.10 -33.84
N ARG A 191 2.60 13.14 -33.74
CA ARG A 191 1.71 12.75 -34.85
C ARG A 191 0.36 13.45 -34.84
N SER A 192 -0.10 13.99 -33.70
CA SER A 192 -1.35 14.76 -33.63
C SER A 192 -1.18 16.20 -34.11
N ASP A 193 0.01 16.79 -33.99
CA ASP A 193 0.31 18.16 -34.44
C ASP A 193 0.60 18.28 -35.95
N ARG A 194 0.62 17.16 -36.68
CA ARG A 194 0.84 17.12 -38.14
C ARG A 194 -0.43 16.83 -38.95
N ARG A 195 -1.62 16.95 -38.36
CA ARG A 195 -2.91 16.78 -39.04
C ARG A 195 -3.74 18.05 -39.02
#